data_AF-A0A1A7ZHR9-F1
#
_entry.id   AF-A0A1A7ZHR9-F1
#
_cell.length_a   1.000
_cell.length_b   1.000
_cell.length_c   1.000
_cell.angle_alpha   90.00
_cell.angle_beta   90.00
_cell.angle_gamma   90.00
#
_symmetry.space_group_name_H-M   'P 1'
#
loop_
_entity.id
_entity.type
_entity.pdbx_description
1 polymer ?
#
loop_
_entity_poly.entity_id
_entity_poly.type
_entity_poly.pdbx_seq_one_letter_code
_entity_poly.pdbx_strand_id
1 'polypeptide(L)'
;SLERHLFDGQRKSDFTTITSLRGVYLTNRLDIDGRIRSVISYNRGGTWRQLNKPDNVDCEERVKSCNLHIHGEHSRNIRIVPMLALSEPTAVGLVIAHGSVGDSLSSTQHPDVFVSSDGGYNWKGTLRGPHHYSILDSGGLIVAVEVHHEGQVKTIKFTTDEGQCWKSYNFTEQSFFFAGLASEPGTKAMSVSVWGYRPEEDGQPMWVAVTIDFQSFITRECSDQDYE
;
A
#
# COMPACT_ATOMS: atom_id res chain seq x y z
N SER A 1 18.12 -21.29 -1.45
CA SER A 1 16.77 -21.53 -2.00
C SER A 1 15.77 -21.34 -0.89
N LEU A 2 14.67 -20.62 -1.08
CA LEU A 2 13.67 -20.42 -0.03
C LEU A 2 12.66 -21.57 -0.10
N GLU A 3 12.47 -22.25 1.01
CA GLU A 3 11.55 -23.39 1.14
C GLU A 3 10.24 -22.93 1.78
N ARG A 4 9.13 -23.62 1.49
CA ARG A 4 7.79 -23.38 2.08
C ARG A 4 7.20 -21.98 1.80
N HIS A 5 7.38 -21.51 0.57
CA HIS A 5 6.67 -20.34 0.08
C HIS A 5 5.16 -20.56 0.12
N LEU A 6 4.43 -19.50 0.49
CA LEU A 6 2.98 -19.55 0.51
C LEU A 6 2.43 -19.45 -0.92
N PHE A 7 1.57 -20.41 -1.27
CA PHE A 7 0.70 -20.38 -2.43
C PHE A 7 -0.74 -20.36 -1.94
N ASP A 8 -1.59 -19.58 -2.59
CA ASP A 8 -3.03 -19.70 -2.40
C ASP A 8 -3.57 -21.00 -3.02
N GLY A 9 -4.85 -21.29 -2.79
CA GLY A 9 -5.54 -22.44 -3.39
C GLY A 9 -5.63 -22.39 -4.93
N GLN A 10 -5.30 -21.25 -5.56
CA GLN A 10 -5.26 -21.05 -7.00
C GLN A 10 -3.82 -21.06 -7.58
N ARG A 11 -2.82 -21.47 -6.78
CA ARG A 11 -1.39 -21.49 -7.12
C ARG A 11 -0.74 -20.12 -7.37
N LYS A 12 -1.36 -19.02 -6.95
CA LYS A 12 -0.67 -17.73 -6.92
C LYS A 12 0.14 -17.61 -5.64
N SER A 13 1.31 -17.02 -5.76
CA SER A 13 2.24 -16.86 -4.65
C SER A 13 2.19 -15.43 -4.12
N ASP A 14 2.49 -15.27 -2.84
CA ASP A 14 2.75 -13.97 -2.21
C ASP A 14 4.10 -13.36 -2.65
N PHE A 15 4.84 -14.06 -3.52
CA PHE A 15 6.09 -13.56 -4.09
C PHE A 15 5.86 -12.27 -4.88
N THR A 16 6.48 -11.20 -4.41
CA THR A 16 6.38 -9.85 -4.97
C THR A 16 7.77 -9.34 -5.27
N THR A 17 7.97 -8.83 -6.50
CA THR A 17 9.20 -8.12 -6.86
C THR A 17 9.04 -6.66 -6.45
N ILE A 18 9.98 -6.14 -5.67
CA ILE A 18 10.02 -4.72 -5.35
C ILE A 18 10.75 -4.01 -6.49
N THR A 19 9.99 -3.37 -7.37
CA THR A 19 10.50 -2.80 -8.62
C THR A 19 11.22 -1.48 -8.44
N SER A 20 10.99 -0.79 -7.32
CA SER A 20 11.65 0.47 -6.95
C SER A 20 13.09 0.31 -6.47
N LEU A 21 13.55 -0.92 -6.19
CA LEU A 21 14.95 -1.18 -5.81
C LEU A 21 15.46 -2.51 -6.39
N ARG A 22 16.61 -2.45 -7.08
CA ARG A 22 17.16 -3.60 -7.80
C ARG A 22 17.48 -4.78 -6.87
N GLY A 23 16.97 -5.95 -7.25
CA GLY A 23 17.32 -7.22 -6.61
C GLY A 23 16.57 -7.48 -5.29
N VAL A 24 15.56 -6.66 -5.01
CA VAL A 24 14.71 -6.79 -3.84
C VAL A 24 13.47 -7.63 -4.15
N TYR A 25 13.21 -8.62 -3.29
CA TYR A 25 12.07 -9.52 -3.39
C TYR A 25 11.44 -9.72 -2.01
N LEU A 26 10.12 -9.69 -1.97
CA LEU A 26 9.29 -9.88 -0.79
C LEU A 26 8.43 -11.13 -0.97
N THR A 27 8.23 -11.93 0.07
CA THR A 27 7.30 -13.07 0.03
C THR A 27 6.86 -13.44 1.44
N ASN A 28 5.75 -14.17 1.53
CA ASN A 28 5.34 -14.85 2.75
C ASN A 28 5.77 -16.32 2.72
N ARG A 29 6.22 -16.83 3.86
CA ARG A 29 6.57 -18.25 4.08
C ARG A 29 5.75 -18.84 5.21
N LEU A 30 5.41 -20.12 5.10
CA LEU A 30 4.82 -20.90 6.20
C LEU A 30 5.96 -21.51 7.03
N ASP A 31 6.15 -21.01 8.24
CA ASP A 31 7.20 -21.46 9.14
C ASP A 31 6.84 -22.81 9.80
N ILE A 32 7.81 -23.42 10.49
CA ILE A 32 7.63 -24.77 11.09
C ILE A 32 6.55 -24.78 12.18
N ASP A 33 6.36 -23.66 12.88
CA ASP A 33 5.31 -23.47 13.88
C ASP A 33 3.92 -23.21 13.27
N GLY A 34 3.77 -23.34 11.96
CA GLY A 34 2.51 -23.14 11.24
C GLY A 34 2.11 -21.68 11.06
N ARG A 35 3.00 -20.73 11.42
CA ARG A 35 2.75 -19.30 11.28
C ARG A 35 3.26 -18.76 9.96
N ILE A 36 2.52 -17.83 9.38
CA ILE A 36 2.90 -17.14 8.15
C ILE A 36 3.74 -15.93 8.52
N ARG A 37 4.97 -15.84 7.98
CA ARG A 37 5.87 -14.70 8.22
C ARG A 37 6.39 -14.15 6.91
N SER A 38 6.40 -12.82 6.82
CA SER A 38 7.00 -12.11 5.69
C SER A 38 8.52 -12.10 5.78
N VAL A 39 9.15 -12.34 4.64
CA VAL A 39 10.61 -12.29 4.49
C VAL A 39 10.97 -11.51 3.24
N ILE A 40 12.10 -10.81 3.32
CA ILE A 40 12.63 -9.95 2.27
C ILE A 40 14.07 -10.34 1.96
N SER A 41 14.44 -10.27 0.68
CA SER A 41 15.79 -10.46 0.17
C SER A 41 16.21 -9.23 -0.61
N TYR A 42 17.49 -8.82 -0.49
CA TYR A 42 18.07 -7.69 -1.23
C TYR A 42 19.20 -8.12 -2.17
N ASN A 43 19.44 -9.43 -2.26
CA ASN A 43 20.49 -10.03 -3.07
C ASN A 43 19.93 -11.13 -3.97
N ARG A 44 18.76 -10.86 -4.58
CA ARG A 44 18.11 -11.75 -5.55
C ARG A 44 17.79 -13.15 -5.03
N GLY A 45 17.35 -13.23 -3.78
CA GLY A 45 16.96 -14.49 -3.14
C GLY A 45 18.13 -15.31 -2.60
N GLY A 46 19.35 -14.76 -2.59
CA GLY A 46 20.52 -15.41 -1.98
C GLY A 46 20.33 -15.60 -0.47
N THR A 47 19.93 -14.54 0.24
CA THR A 47 19.60 -14.56 1.66
C THR A 47 18.27 -13.88 1.92
N TRP A 48 17.52 -14.40 2.88
CA TRP A 48 16.21 -13.90 3.29
C TRP A 48 16.24 -13.55 4.77
N ARG A 49 15.64 -12.42 5.14
CA ARG A 49 15.48 -11.99 6.53
C ARG A 49 14.05 -11.52 6.78
N GLN A 50 13.62 -11.52 8.04
CA GLN A 50 12.35 -10.90 8.43
C GLN A 50 12.42 -9.38 8.27
N LEU A 51 11.27 -8.74 8.10
CA LEU A 51 11.20 -7.28 8.04
C LEU A 51 11.27 -6.72 9.46
N ASN A 52 11.99 -5.62 9.63
CA ASN A 52 12.08 -4.94 10.91
C ASN A 52 10.73 -4.33 11.28
N LYS A 53 10.42 -4.27 12.58
CA LYS A 53 9.30 -3.49 13.09
C LYS A 53 9.55 -2.00 12.80
N PRO A 54 8.53 -1.25 12.34
CA PRO A 54 8.59 0.21 12.27
C PRO A 54 8.83 0.83 13.65
N ASP A 55 9.66 1.87 13.72
CA ASP A 55 9.95 2.54 14.99
C ASP A 55 8.71 3.20 15.61
N ASN A 56 7.79 3.67 14.77
CA ASN A 56 6.59 4.40 15.17
C ASN A 56 5.35 3.52 15.47
N VAL A 57 5.52 2.21 15.54
CA VAL A 57 4.42 1.26 15.82
C VAL A 57 4.82 0.31 16.93
N ASP A 58 4.06 0.27 18.01
CA ASP A 58 4.31 -0.64 19.13
C ASP A 58 3.84 -2.07 18.83
N CYS A 59 4.49 -3.01 19.49
CA CYS A 59 4.05 -4.40 19.54
C CYS A 59 3.00 -4.56 20.64
N GLU A 60 2.12 -5.54 20.48
CA GLU A 60 1.34 -6.01 21.61
C GLU A 60 2.26 -6.61 22.70
N GLU A 61 1.94 -6.36 23.98
CA GLU A 61 2.78 -6.67 25.14
C GLU A 61 3.21 -8.14 25.26
N ARG A 62 2.48 -9.06 24.63
CA ARG A 62 2.67 -10.52 24.75
C ARG A 62 3.42 -11.15 23.57
N VAL A 63 3.94 -10.34 22.66
CA VAL A 63 4.58 -10.79 21.43
C VAL A 63 6.08 -11.01 21.65
N LYS A 64 6.53 -12.27 21.47
CA LYS A 64 7.95 -12.64 21.66
C LYS A 64 8.87 -12.20 20.52
N SER A 65 8.38 -12.26 19.28
CA SER A 65 9.06 -11.80 18.07
C SER A 65 8.15 -10.79 17.43
N CYS A 66 8.62 -9.57 17.23
CA CYS A 66 7.78 -8.49 16.71
C CYS A 66 8.39 -7.92 15.44
N ASN A 67 7.78 -8.26 14.32
CA ASN A 67 8.24 -7.93 12.99
C ASN A 67 7.08 -7.36 12.18
N LEU A 68 7.43 -6.67 11.09
CA LEU A 68 6.45 -6.28 10.10
C LEU A 68 6.10 -7.49 9.22
N HIS A 69 4.81 -7.67 8.98
CA HIS A 69 4.29 -8.65 8.06
C HIS A 69 3.43 -7.97 7.01
N ILE A 70 3.70 -8.25 5.74
CA ILE A 70 3.04 -7.65 4.59
C ILE A 70 2.02 -8.63 4.02
N HIS A 71 0.81 -8.11 3.79
CA HIS A 71 -0.26 -8.86 3.15
C HIS A 71 0.02 -9.03 1.66
N GLY A 72 -0.09 -10.28 1.20
CA GLY A 72 0.11 -10.67 -0.19
C GLY A 72 -1.18 -11.12 -0.88
N GLU A 73 -1.02 -11.90 -1.95
CA GLU A 73 -2.11 -12.44 -2.77
C GLU A 73 -3.04 -13.33 -1.95
N HIS A 74 -2.50 -14.13 -1.03
CA HIS A 74 -3.29 -14.93 -0.09
C HIS A 74 -4.30 -14.06 0.67
N SER A 75 -3.86 -12.96 1.27
CA SER A 75 -4.70 -12.03 2.02
C SER A 75 -5.70 -11.29 1.13
N ARG A 76 -5.32 -10.95 -0.11
CA ARG A 76 -6.21 -10.31 -1.09
C ARG A 76 -7.36 -11.24 -1.50
N ASN A 77 -7.09 -12.52 -1.72
CA ASN A 77 -8.10 -13.50 -2.11
C ASN A 77 -9.18 -13.72 -1.02
N ILE A 78 -8.77 -13.69 0.25
CA ILE A 78 -9.69 -13.75 1.40
C ILE A 78 -10.20 -12.37 1.83
N ARG A 79 -10.00 -11.35 0.98
CA ARG A 79 -10.53 -9.98 1.11
C ARG A 79 -10.08 -9.19 2.36
N ILE A 80 -8.94 -9.56 2.97
CA ILE A 80 -8.36 -8.78 4.08
C ILE A 80 -7.81 -7.44 3.58
N VAL A 81 -7.21 -7.43 2.39
CA VAL A 81 -6.64 -6.22 1.79
C VAL A 81 -7.26 -5.90 0.44
N PRO A 82 -7.48 -4.60 0.15
CA PRO A 82 -7.99 -4.17 -1.15
C PRO A 82 -6.90 -4.15 -2.23
N MET A 83 -5.64 -3.95 -1.83
CA MET A 83 -4.49 -3.81 -2.73
C MET A 83 -3.26 -4.56 -2.22
N LEU A 84 -2.45 -5.05 -3.17
CA LEU A 84 -1.11 -5.60 -2.88
C LEU A 84 -0.09 -4.48 -2.66
N ALA A 85 1.12 -4.87 -2.25
CA ALA A 85 2.25 -3.96 -2.23
C ALA A 85 2.45 -3.28 -3.60
N LEU A 86 2.61 -1.97 -3.59
CA LEU A 86 2.86 -1.12 -4.75
C LEU A 86 4.28 -0.57 -4.68
N SER A 87 5.00 -0.72 -5.78
CA SER A 87 6.31 -0.12 -6.00
C SER A 87 6.45 0.16 -7.49
N GLU A 88 7.13 1.24 -7.84
CA GLU A 88 7.31 1.66 -9.24
C GLU A 88 8.79 1.95 -9.53
N PRO A 89 9.35 1.54 -10.68
CA PRO A 89 10.76 1.74 -10.99
C PRO A 89 11.21 3.21 -10.98
N THR A 90 10.29 4.13 -11.26
CA THR A 90 10.54 5.58 -11.28
C THR A 90 10.58 6.20 -9.88
N ALA A 91 9.93 5.58 -8.90
CA ALA A 91 9.86 6.03 -7.52
C ALA A 91 10.86 5.23 -6.70
N VAL A 92 12.14 5.60 -6.84
CA VAL A 92 13.28 4.82 -6.32
C VAL A 92 13.15 4.59 -4.82
N GLY A 93 13.28 3.35 -4.38
CA GLY A 93 13.15 2.95 -2.98
C GLY A 93 11.73 2.93 -2.42
N LEU A 94 10.76 3.59 -3.06
CA LEU A 94 9.40 3.69 -2.53
C LEU A 94 8.64 2.36 -2.62
N VAL A 95 8.08 1.92 -1.49
CA VAL A 95 7.21 0.75 -1.38
C VAL A 95 6.04 1.09 -0.45
N ILE A 96 4.82 0.84 -0.90
CA ILE A 96 3.59 1.05 -0.12
C ILE A 96 2.90 -0.30 0.02
N ALA A 97 2.55 -0.72 1.23
CA ALA A 97 1.90 -2.00 1.43
C ALA A 97 0.99 -2.03 2.65
N HIS A 98 -0.05 -2.84 2.58
CA HIS A 98 -0.82 -3.22 3.76
C HIS A 98 -0.04 -4.23 4.60
N GLY A 99 -0.07 -4.05 5.92
CA GLY A 99 0.64 -4.93 6.83
C GLY A 99 0.04 -5.01 8.22
N SER A 100 0.71 -5.79 9.06
CA SER A 100 0.48 -5.91 10.49
C SER A 100 1.80 -6.12 11.21
N VAL A 101 1.88 -5.66 12.46
CA VAL A 101 3.08 -5.81 13.31
C VAL A 101 2.79 -6.85 14.38
N GLY A 102 3.62 -7.89 14.47
CA GLY A 102 3.40 -9.00 15.41
C GLY A 102 4.38 -10.16 15.22
N ASP A 103 4.02 -11.34 15.73
CA ASP A 103 4.79 -12.60 15.56
C ASP A 103 4.53 -13.28 14.21
N SER A 104 3.38 -12.98 13.60
CA SER A 104 2.98 -13.53 12.31
C SER A 104 1.99 -12.61 11.60
N LEU A 105 1.78 -12.86 10.30
CA LEU A 105 0.79 -12.16 9.50
C LEU A 105 -0.60 -12.29 10.14
N SER A 106 -1.23 -11.14 10.43
CA SER A 106 -2.55 -11.10 11.05
C SER A 106 -3.64 -11.61 10.10
N SER A 107 -4.71 -12.19 10.67
CA SER A 107 -5.94 -12.51 9.93
C SER A 107 -7.04 -11.44 10.10
N THR A 108 -6.75 -10.35 10.81
CA THR A 108 -7.70 -9.25 11.05
C THR A 108 -8.05 -8.50 9.76
N GLN A 109 -9.32 -8.11 9.61
CA GLN A 109 -9.83 -7.34 8.45
C GLN A 109 -9.49 -5.85 8.50
N HIS A 110 -8.57 -5.43 9.37
CA HIS A 110 -8.18 -4.03 9.56
C HIS A 110 -6.65 -3.86 9.46
N PRO A 111 -6.03 -4.22 8.31
CA PRO A 111 -4.62 -3.99 8.11
C PRO A 111 -4.34 -2.49 7.95
N ASP A 112 -3.23 -2.04 8.52
CA ASP A 112 -2.73 -0.68 8.37
C ASP A 112 -1.84 -0.58 7.12
N VAL A 113 -1.60 0.64 6.65
CA VAL A 113 -0.68 0.91 5.53
C VAL A 113 0.69 1.29 6.07
N PHE A 114 1.73 0.74 5.45
CA PHE A 114 3.12 0.99 5.74
C PHE A 114 3.84 1.47 4.48
N VAL A 115 4.79 2.39 4.67
CA VAL A 115 5.64 2.91 3.60
C VAL A 115 7.11 2.68 3.94
N SER A 116 7.89 2.34 2.93
CA SER A 116 9.35 2.34 2.94
C SER A 116 9.84 3.23 1.80
N SER A 117 10.85 4.05 2.07
CA SER A 117 11.53 4.87 1.05
C SER A 117 12.90 4.34 0.66
N ASP A 118 13.35 3.23 1.26
CA ASP A 118 14.68 2.64 1.04
C ASP A 118 14.62 1.22 0.47
N GLY A 119 13.51 0.87 -0.19
CA GLY A 119 13.31 -0.43 -0.83
C GLY A 119 13.02 -1.55 0.17
N GLY A 120 12.47 -1.20 1.34
CA GLY A 120 12.00 -2.14 2.35
C GLY A 120 13.02 -2.47 3.43
N TYR A 121 14.11 -1.71 3.61
CA TYR A 121 15.02 -1.87 4.74
C TYR A 121 14.39 -1.35 6.03
N ASN A 122 13.80 -0.15 5.97
CA ASN A 122 13.06 0.47 7.04
C ASN A 122 11.63 0.78 6.59
N TRP A 123 10.70 0.69 7.53
CA TRP A 123 9.28 0.91 7.28
C TRP A 123 8.71 1.87 8.31
N LYS A 124 7.69 2.63 7.92
CA LYS A 124 6.90 3.49 8.79
C LYS A 124 5.42 3.13 8.65
N GLY A 125 4.71 3.00 9.77
CA GLY A 125 3.24 2.93 9.75
C GLY A 125 2.69 4.31 9.39
N THR A 126 1.88 4.40 8.34
CA THR A 126 1.55 5.69 7.69
C THR A 126 0.06 6.04 7.70
N LEU A 127 -0.81 5.06 7.49
CA LEU A 127 -2.27 5.23 7.54
C LEU A 127 -2.89 4.07 8.32
N ARG A 128 -3.90 4.37 9.13
CA ARG A 128 -4.66 3.37 9.87
C ARG A 128 -5.79 2.82 9.02
N GLY A 129 -5.95 1.51 8.98
CA GLY A 129 -6.98 0.81 8.21
C GLY A 129 -6.68 0.70 6.70
N PRO A 130 -7.51 -0.06 5.97
CA PRO A 130 -7.28 -0.37 4.56
C PRO A 130 -7.53 0.84 3.65
N HIS A 131 -6.64 1.03 2.68
CA HIS A 131 -6.73 2.12 1.71
C HIS A 131 -6.44 1.62 0.29
N HIS A 132 -7.07 2.22 -0.70
CA HIS A 132 -6.48 2.24 -2.04
C HIS A 132 -5.42 3.33 -2.11
N TYR A 133 -4.29 3.08 -2.75
CA TYR A 133 -3.21 4.04 -2.91
C TYR A 133 -2.66 4.04 -4.34
N SER A 134 -2.13 5.17 -4.78
CA SER A 134 -1.41 5.30 -6.05
C SER A 134 -0.17 6.19 -5.88
N ILE A 135 0.86 5.90 -6.67
CA ILE A 135 2.09 6.69 -6.78
C ILE A 135 1.98 7.56 -8.02
N LEU A 136 2.13 8.86 -7.83
CA LEU A 136 2.09 9.90 -8.85
C LEU A 136 3.41 10.68 -8.82
N ASP A 137 3.63 11.48 -9.85
CA ASP A 137 4.85 12.27 -10.06
C ASP A 137 6.17 11.55 -9.70
N SER A 138 6.35 10.31 -10.17
CA SER A 138 7.54 9.48 -9.87
C SER A 138 7.86 9.34 -8.37
N GLY A 139 6.86 9.41 -7.48
CA GLY A 139 7.05 9.33 -6.03
C GLY A 139 6.94 10.67 -5.32
N GLY A 140 6.96 11.80 -6.05
CA GLY A 140 6.76 13.13 -5.49
C GLY A 140 5.36 13.35 -4.90
N LEU A 141 4.39 12.53 -5.29
CA LEU A 141 3.03 12.56 -4.78
C LEU A 141 2.50 11.13 -4.55
N ILE A 142 1.98 10.87 -3.36
CA ILE A 142 1.21 9.66 -3.08
C ILE A 142 -0.20 10.07 -2.67
N VAL A 143 -1.19 9.37 -3.20
CA VAL A 143 -2.59 9.56 -2.87
C VAL A 143 -3.18 8.29 -2.29
N ALA A 144 -4.14 8.45 -1.37
CA ALA A 144 -4.84 7.33 -0.76
C ALA A 144 -6.33 7.64 -0.51
N VAL A 145 -7.18 6.65 -0.71
CA VAL A 145 -8.62 6.68 -0.40
C VAL A 145 -8.93 5.55 0.55
N GLU A 146 -9.53 5.88 1.69
CA GLU A 146 -9.89 4.90 2.71
C GLU A 146 -11.01 3.98 2.22
N VAL A 147 -10.88 2.67 2.49
CA VAL A 147 -11.86 1.68 2.09
C VAL A 147 -12.79 1.38 3.26
N HIS A 148 -14.07 1.66 3.07
CA HIS A 148 -15.12 1.29 4.00
C HIS A 148 -16.08 0.32 3.30
N HIS A 149 -16.28 -0.88 3.84
CA HIS A 149 -17.18 -1.87 3.26
C HIS A 149 -18.63 -1.37 3.12
N GLU A 150 -19.08 -0.52 4.05
CA GLU A 150 -20.46 0.00 4.09
C GLU A 150 -20.48 1.54 4.07
N GLY A 151 -19.33 2.19 3.89
CA GLY A 151 -19.18 3.64 3.98
C GLY A 151 -19.06 4.30 2.62
N GLN A 152 -19.62 5.50 2.51
CA GLN A 152 -19.37 6.37 1.37
C GLN A 152 -18.12 7.20 1.59
N VAL A 153 -17.41 7.50 0.50
CA VAL A 153 -16.20 8.33 0.51
C VAL A 153 -16.47 9.70 -0.11
N LYS A 154 -15.81 10.71 0.42
CA LYS A 154 -15.73 12.05 -0.18
C LYS A 154 -14.37 12.73 0.03
N THR A 155 -13.46 12.05 0.72
CA THR A 155 -12.16 12.59 1.12
C THR A 155 -11.07 11.73 0.51
N ILE A 156 -10.05 12.40 -0.03
CA ILE A 156 -8.79 11.80 -0.47
C ILE A 156 -7.68 12.27 0.46
N LYS A 157 -6.75 11.40 0.80
CA LYS A 157 -5.53 11.73 1.54
C LYS A 157 -4.38 11.83 0.54
N PHE A 158 -3.46 12.77 0.74
CA PHE A 158 -2.26 12.91 -0.08
C PHE A 158 -1.04 13.32 0.75
N THR A 159 0.15 12.99 0.25
CA THR A 159 1.46 13.29 0.84
C THR A 159 2.43 13.65 -0.28
N THR A 160 3.33 14.58 0.01
CA THR A 160 4.43 15.01 -0.88
C THR A 160 5.79 14.78 -0.22
N ASP A 161 5.83 13.93 0.81
CA ASP A 161 7.00 13.63 1.63
C ASP A 161 7.07 12.13 1.94
N GLU A 162 6.72 11.32 0.93
CA GLU A 162 6.82 9.86 0.95
C GLU A 162 6.05 9.19 2.11
N GLY A 163 4.88 9.72 2.46
CA GLY A 163 4.04 9.16 3.52
C GLY A 163 4.47 9.53 4.92
N GLN A 164 5.27 10.57 5.10
CA GLN A 164 5.58 11.08 6.44
C GLN A 164 4.44 11.95 6.98
N CYS A 165 3.92 12.87 6.18
CA CYS A 165 2.80 13.73 6.54
C CYS A 165 1.67 13.61 5.52
N TRP A 166 0.45 13.37 6.02
CA TRP A 166 -0.75 13.28 5.20
C TRP A 166 -1.65 14.49 5.38
N LYS A 167 -2.18 14.97 4.26
CA LYS A 167 -3.23 15.99 4.18
C LYS A 167 -4.50 15.36 3.63
N SER A 168 -5.65 15.83 4.12
CA SER A 168 -6.97 15.37 3.67
C SER A 168 -7.65 16.45 2.85
N TYR A 169 -8.27 16.07 1.73
CA TYR A 169 -9.02 16.97 0.86
C TYR A 169 -10.39 16.37 0.52
N ASN A 170 -11.45 17.17 0.65
CA ASN A 170 -12.79 16.77 0.24
C ASN A 170 -12.95 17.02 -1.26
N PHE A 171 -12.92 15.94 -2.05
CA PHE A 171 -12.92 16.04 -3.51
C PHE A 171 -14.34 16.11 -4.12
N THR A 172 -15.38 15.89 -3.32
CA THR A 172 -16.79 15.96 -3.73
C THR A 172 -17.65 16.41 -2.56
N GLU A 173 -18.71 17.17 -2.84
CA GLU A 173 -19.73 17.51 -1.84
C GLU A 173 -20.67 16.34 -1.57
N GLN A 174 -20.97 15.56 -2.61
CA GLN A 174 -21.83 14.39 -2.55
C GLN A 174 -20.97 13.11 -2.47
N SER A 175 -21.00 12.47 -1.30
CA SER A 175 -20.30 11.20 -1.07
C SER A 175 -20.87 10.07 -1.93
N PHE A 176 -20.05 9.07 -2.23
CA PHE A 176 -20.45 7.89 -3.01
C PHE A 176 -19.74 6.63 -2.54
N PHE A 177 -20.26 5.45 -2.90
CA PHE A 177 -19.61 4.18 -2.57
C PHE A 177 -18.38 3.99 -3.45
N PHE A 178 -17.22 3.82 -2.83
CA PHE A 178 -15.96 3.68 -3.52
C PHE A 178 -15.89 2.36 -4.29
N ALA A 179 -15.46 2.41 -5.55
CA ALA A 179 -15.24 1.23 -6.38
C ALA A 179 -13.77 1.07 -6.78
N GLY A 180 -13.03 2.16 -6.96
CA GLY A 180 -11.63 2.07 -7.36
C GLY A 180 -10.94 3.41 -7.56
N LEU A 181 -9.62 3.33 -7.71
CA LEU A 181 -8.74 4.45 -8.00
C LEU A 181 -8.03 4.16 -9.33
N ALA A 182 -7.97 5.15 -10.22
CA ALA A 182 -7.30 5.04 -11.50
C ALA A 182 -6.39 6.24 -11.75
N SER A 183 -5.18 5.98 -12.23
CA SER A 183 -4.23 6.99 -12.71
C SER A 183 -3.67 6.55 -14.06
N GLU A 184 -3.06 7.48 -14.79
CA GLU A 184 -2.35 7.13 -16.03
C GLU A 184 -1.29 6.04 -15.76
N PRO A 185 -1.16 5.01 -16.63
CA PRO A 185 -0.12 4.01 -16.47
C PRO A 185 1.29 4.60 -16.36
N GLY A 186 2.08 4.05 -15.45
CA GLY A 186 3.31 4.68 -14.99
C GLY A 186 3.03 5.60 -13.80
N THR A 187 3.87 6.61 -13.62
CA THR A 187 3.84 7.50 -12.44
C THR A 187 3.99 8.97 -12.81
N LYS A 188 4.00 9.33 -14.09
CA LYS A 188 4.29 10.72 -14.50
C LYS A 188 3.09 11.65 -14.35
N ALA A 189 1.87 11.12 -14.41
CA ALA A 189 0.68 11.93 -14.22
C ALA A 189 0.62 12.49 -12.79
N MET A 190 0.08 13.69 -12.68
CA MET A 190 -0.29 14.33 -11.40
C MET A 190 -1.81 14.34 -11.19
N SER A 191 -2.54 13.54 -11.97
CA SER A 191 -3.99 13.42 -11.88
C SER A 191 -4.40 12.00 -11.50
N VAL A 192 -5.52 11.93 -10.76
CA VAL A 192 -6.10 10.66 -10.33
C VAL A 192 -7.62 10.73 -10.39
N SER A 193 -8.24 9.66 -10.86
CA SER A 193 -9.69 9.50 -10.91
C SER A 193 -10.16 8.56 -9.80
N VAL A 194 -11.06 9.06 -8.96
CA VAL A 194 -11.77 8.28 -7.94
C VAL A 194 -13.10 7.82 -8.53
N TRP A 195 -13.30 6.50 -8.62
CA TRP A 195 -14.48 5.87 -9.19
C TRP A 195 -15.39 5.29 -8.11
N GLY A 196 -16.69 5.35 -8.36
CA GLY A 196 -17.69 4.80 -7.46
C GLY A 196 -19.11 4.94 -7.99
N TYR A 197 -20.09 4.73 -7.13
CA TYR A 197 -21.50 4.84 -7.50
C TYR A 197 -22.36 5.44 -6.39
N ARG A 198 -23.48 6.05 -6.80
CA ARG A 198 -24.55 6.55 -5.91
C ARG A 198 -25.84 5.78 -6.21
N PRO A 199 -26.59 5.34 -5.18
CA PRO A 199 -27.92 4.79 -5.42
C PRO A 199 -28.89 5.89 -5.85
N GLU A 200 -29.61 5.69 -6.94
CA GLU A 200 -30.72 6.55 -7.36
C GLU A 200 -32.04 6.15 -6.68
N GLU A 201 -33.09 6.96 -6.84
CA GLU A 201 -34.42 6.73 -6.24
C GLU A 201 -35.06 5.41 -6.67
N ASP A 202 -34.75 4.94 -7.89
CA ASP A 202 -35.23 3.67 -8.45
C ASP A 202 -34.37 2.46 -8.02
N GLY A 203 -33.34 2.69 -7.20
CA GLY A 203 -32.40 1.69 -6.72
C GLY A 203 -31.29 1.32 -7.71
N GLN A 204 -31.23 1.93 -8.89
CA GLN A 204 -30.13 1.69 -9.84
C GLN A 204 -28.87 2.46 -9.44
N PRO A 205 -27.66 1.90 -9.66
CA PRO A 205 -26.42 2.58 -9.37
C PRO A 205 -26.06 3.59 -10.48
N MET A 206 -26.02 4.87 -10.15
CA MET A 206 -25.40 5.89 -10.98
C MET A 206 -23.88 5.88 -10.75
N TRP A 207 -23.11 5.52 -11.78
CA TRP A 207 -21.65 5.57 -11.74
C TRP A 207 -21.14 7.01 -11.79
N VAL A 208 -20.15 7.31 -10.95
CA VAL A 208 -19.52 8.62 -10.83
C VAL A 208 -18.01 8.44 -10.86
N ALA A 209 -17.33 9.30 -11.61
CA ALA A 209 -15.89 9.44 -11.59
C ALA A 209 -15.52 10.89 -11.29
N VAL A 210 -14.70 11.13 -10.28
CA VAL A 210 -14.15 12.46 -9.96
C VAL A 210 -12.66 12.43 -10.20
N THR A 211 -12.19 13.25 -11.14
CA THR A 211 -10.76 13.38 -11.45
C THR A 211 -10.20 14.61 -10.76
N ILE A 212 -9.11 14.42 -10.03
CA ILE A 212 -8.40 15.44 -9.27
C ILE A 212 -7.07 15.68 -9.96
N ASP A 213 -6.75 16.93 -10.26
CA ASP A 213 -5.49 17.33 -10.88
C ASP A 213 -4.65 18.16 -9.88
N PHE A 214 -3.54 17.57 -9.44
CA PHE A 214 -2.64 18.18 -8.46
C PHE A 214 -1.66 19.19 -9.06
N GLN A 215 -1.62 19.38 -10.39
CA GLN A 215 -0.78 20.41 -11.02
C GLN A 215 -1.13 21.82 -10.54
N SER A 216 -2.39 22.04 -10.18
CA SER A 216 -2.86 23.32 -9.62
C SER A 216 -2.32 23.60 -8.21
N PHE A 217 -1.89 22.58 -7.48
CA PHE A 217 -1.39 22.68 -6.11
C PHE A 217 0.14 22.63 -6.03
N ILE A 218 0.76 21.75 -6.82
CA ILE A 218 2.22 21.59 -6.93
C ILE A 218 2.66 22.28 -8.22
N THR A 219 2.93 23.58 -8.12
CA THR A 219 3.18 24.44 -9.29
C THR A 219 4.65 24.66 -9.59
N ARG A 220 5.55 24.39 -8.63
CA ARG A 220 6.99 24.58 -8.79
C ARG A 220 7.62 23.29 -9.33
N GLU A 221 8.34 23.40 -10.44
CA GLU A 221 9.19 22.33 -10.94
C GLU A 221 10.40 22.10 -10.04
N CYS A 222 10.78 20.84 -9.85
CA CYS A 222 11.99 20.47 -9.11
C CYS A 222 13.24 20.94 -9.84
N SER A 223 14.22 21.39 -9.07
CA SER A 223 15.56 21.80 -9.52
C SER A 223 16.61 20.89 -8.92
N ASP A 224 17.86 20.99 -9.37
CA ASP A 224 18.97 20.19 -8.82
C ASP A 224 19.17 20.36 -7.31
N GLN A 225 18.69 21.46 -6.72
CA GLN A 225 18.78 21.72 -5.27
C GLN A 225 17.76 20.93 -4.45
N ASP A 226 16.77 20.32 -5.11
CA ASP A 226 15.68 19.58 -4.45
C ASP A 226 15.98 18.07 -4.34
N TYR A 227 17.12 17.62 -4.85
CA TYR A 227 17.57 16.24 -4.81
C TYR A 227 18.77 16.09 -3.87
N GLU A 228 18.83 14.96 -3.14
CA GLU A 228 19.95 14.56 -2.27
C GLU A 228 20.84 13.48 -2.92
#